data_AF-A0A2D3VMC5-F1
#
_entry.id   AF-A0A2D3VMC5-F1
#
_cell.length_a   1.000
_cell.length_b   1.000
_cell.length_c   1.000
_cell.angle_alpha   90.00
_cell.angle_beta   90.00
_cell.angle_gamma   90.00
#
_symmetry.space_group_name_H-M   'P 1'
#
loop_
_entity.id
_entity.type
_entity.pdbx_description
1 polymer ?
#
loop_
_entity_poly.entity_id
_entity_poly.type
_entity_poly.pdbx_seq_one_letter_code
_entity_poly.pdbx_strand_id
1 'polypeptide(L)'
;MFDVAENEFGGADIARAGVFEPHWSNFWHPPGSAASKDKLLGSDGIGHYATLDINVTHPIRTTQLAISRWLNPSEGSKTGKVSPSNPKRVVHISSIAGQTPSFVTPIYAASKHAISGFIRSLAPLEDHLGIKVNGVAPGIIKTPLWTDHPEKLSLFDDSQDEWVEPEEVAEAMLRCLEDDELKGGWVLEVLKGTSRNVDATDAPGPKGPGGGISNPATNIAELLSWLGTDGWGVAK
;
A
#
# COMPACT_ATOMS: atom_id res chain seq x y z
N MET A 1 -10.70 -6.11 14.59
CA MET A 1 -10.29 -4.75 14.15
C MET A 1 -11.48 -3.98 13.65
N PHE A 2 -12.12 -4.40 12.56
CA PHE A 2 -13.28 -3.69 11.98
C PHE A 2 -14.47 -3.58 12.94
N ASP A 3 -14.82 -4.63 13.69
CA ASP A 3 -15.92 -4.56 14.67
C ASP A 3 -15.63 -3.54 15.78
N VAL A 4 -14.38 -3.49 16.26
CA VAL A 4 -13.96 -2.48 17.25
C VAL A 4 -14.07 -1.08 16.65
N ALA A 5 -13.61 -0.89 15.42
CA ALA A 5 -13.69 0.41 14.75
C ALA A 5 -15.13 0.91 14.58
N GLU A 6 -16.05 0.02 14.21
CA GLU A 6 -17.46 0.35 14.07
C GLU A 6 -18.13 0.65 15.41
N ASN A 7 -17.84 -0.14 16.44
CA ASN A 7 -18.45 0.04 17.75
C ASN A 7 -17.98 1.32 18.45
N GLU A 8 -16.68 1.60 18.40
CA GLU A 8 -16.05 2.70 19.14
C GLU A 8 -16.05 4.01 18.35
N PHE A 9 -15.79 3.96 17.04
CA PHE A 9 -15.58 5.15 16.21
C PHE A 9 -16.63 5.32 15.12
N GLY A 10 -17.57 4.37 15.02
CA GLY A 10 -18.60 4.40 14.00
C GLY A 10 -18.03 4.18 12.60
N GLY A 11 -16.91 3.47 12.45
CA GLY A 11 -16.26 3.11 11.19
C GLY A 11 -14.74 3.29 11.21
N ALA A 12 -14.07 2.96 10.11
CA ALA A 12 -12.66 3.30 9.91
C ALA A 12 -12.31 3.42 8.42
N ASP A 13 -11.50 4.44 8.11
CA ASP A 13 -10.61 4.45 6.96
C ASP A 13 -9.33 3.68 7.31
N ILE A 14 -8.60 3.24 6.29
CA ILE A 14 -7.46 2.33 6.47
C ILE A 14 -6.15 3.02 6.18
N ALA A 15 -5.29 3.14 7.19
CA ALA A 15 -3.88 3.50 7.03
C ALA A 15 -2.98 2.26 7.23
N ARG A 16 -1.99 2.06 6.36
CA ARG A 16 -1.06 0.91 6.42
C ARG A 16 0.39 1.31 6.16
N ALA A 17 1.28 0.90 7.06
CA ALA A 17 2.73 1.02 6.93
C ALA A 17 3.39 -0.33 6.60
N GLY A 18 4.50 -0.27 5.88
CA GLY A 18 5.42 -1.40 5.74
C GLY A 18 6.67 -1.20 6.62
N VAL A 19 7.48 -2.26 6.75
CA VAL A 19 8.76 -2.24 7.45
C VAL A 19 9.90 -2.08 6.44
N PHE A 20 10.97 -1.38 6.84
CA PHE A 20 12.22 -1.38 6.10
C PHE A 20 12.88 -2.76 6.18
N GLU A 21 13.54 -3.21 5.11
CA GLU A 21 14.15 -4.54 5.00
C GLU A 21 15.16 -4.78 6.13
N PRO A 22 14.84 -5.64 7.12
CA PRO A 22 15.71 -5.88 8.25
C PRO A 22 16.78 -6.93 7.92
N HIS A 23 17.90 -6.91 8.66
CA HIS A 23 18.98 -7.90 8.51
C HIS A 23 18.53 -9.35 8.69
N TRP A 24 17.41 -9.61 9.38
CA TRP A 24 16.91 -10.96 9.58
C TRP A 24 15.89 -11.42 8.52
N SER A 25 15.45 -10.55 7.61
CA SER A 25 14.55 -10.88 6.49
C SER A 25 14.87 -10.03 5.25
N ASN A 26 15.86 -10.45 4.49
CA ASN A 26 16.36 -9.76 3.29
C ASN A 26 16.97 -10.75 2.29
N PHE A 27 17.23 -10.29 1.07
CA PHE A 27 17.76 -11.15 -0.01
C PHE A 27 19.15 -11.70 0.28
N TRP A 28 19.99 -10.92 0.97
CA TRP A 28 21.39 -11.24 1.23
C TRP A 28 21.57 -12.29 2.35
N HIS A 29 20.53 -12.50 3.15
CA HIS A 29 20.46 -13.50 4.21
C HIS A 29 19.30 -14.46 3.95
N PRO A 30 19.49 -15.47 3.08
CA PRO A 30 18.41 -16.30 2.59
C PRO A 30 17.73 -17.10 3.73
N PRO A 31 16.44 -17.45 3.58
CA PRO A 31 15.70 -18.22 4.58
C PRO A 31 16.45 -19.51 4.99
N GLY A 32 16.48 -19.79 6.29
CA GLY A 32 17.21 -20.93 6.86
C GLY A 32 18.71 -20.72 7.08
N SER A 33 19.30 -19.61 6.64
CA SER A 33 20.67 -19.24 7.03
C SER A 33 20.72 -18.75 8.49
N ALA A 34 21.90 -18.79 9.12
CA ALA A 34 22.07 -18.41 10.53
C ALA A 34 21.71 -16.94 10.83
N ALA A 35 21.84 -16.05 9.84
CA ALA A 35 21.50 -14.64 9.98
C ALA A 35 19.99 -14.36 9.73
N SER A 36 19.29 -15.30 9.10
CA SER A 36 17.88 -15.16 8.75
C SER A 36 16.97 -15.68 9.86
N LYS A 37 15.88 -14.97 10.12
CA LYS A 37 14.74 -15.47 10.92
C LYS A 37 13.62 -16.02 10.04
N ASP A 38 13.75 -15.89 8.71
CA ASP A 38 12.82 -16.49 7.78
C ASP A 38 13.05 -18.01 7.73
N LYS A 39 11.94 -18.76 7.69
CA LYS A 39 11.99 -20.21 7.62
C LYS A 39 12.30 -20.64 6.19
N LEU A 40 13.22 -21.60 6.04
CA LEU A 40 13.51 -22.23 4.75
C LEU A 40 12.25 -22.80 4.08
N LEU A 41 11.38 -23.43 4.89
CA LEU A 41 10.09 -23.97 4.48
C LEU A 41 9.01 -23.48 5.45
N GLY A 42 7.91 -22.97 4.91
CA GLY A 42 6.68 -22.65 5.61
C GLY A 42 5.83 -23.89 5.89
N SER A 43 4.65 -23.69 6.49
CA SER A 43 3.69 -24.77 6.77
C SER A 43 3.11 -25.41 5.50
N ASP A 44 3.17 -24.69 4.38
CA ASP A 44 2.82 -25.10 3.02
C ASP A 44 3.99 -25.80 2.29
N GLY A 45 5.16 -25.92 2.94
CA GLY A 45 6.37 -26.45 2.32
C GLY A 45 7.10 -25.44 1.42
N ILE A 46 6.74 -24.15 1.44
CA ILE A 46 7.37 -23.10 0.64
C ILE A 46 7.96 -22.04 1.58
N GLY A 47 9.22 -21.63 1.34
CA GLY A 47 9.85 -20.55 2.11
C GLY A 47 9.33 -19.17 1.70
N HIS A 48 9.23 -18.26 2.66
CA HIS A 48 8.75 -16.88 2.45
C HIS A 48 9.66 -15.88 3.15
N TYR A 49 9.69 -14.64 2.63
CA TYR A 49 10.32 -13.52 3.33
C TYR A 49 9.25 -12.77 4.13
N ALA A 50 9.40 -12.70 5.45
CA ALA A 50 8.49 -11.94 6.30
C ALA A 50 8.36 -10.48 5.84
N THR A 51 9.43 -9.88 5.29
CA THR A 51 9.39 -8.54 4.69
C THR A 51 8.34 -8.42 3.58
N LEU A 52 8.21 -9.41 2.70
CA LEU A 52 7.19 -9.41 1.64
C LEU A 52 5.79 -9.66 2.21
N ASP A 53 5.67 -10.55 3.19
CA ASP A 53 4.37 -10.81 3.84
C ASP A 53 3.82 -9.56 4.53
N ILE A 54 4.69 -8.81 5.20
CA ILE A 54 4.34 -7.56 5.89
C ILE A 54 4.09 -6.42 4.88
N ASN A 55 4.97 -6.25 3.89
CA ASN A 55 4.90 -5.10 3.00
C ASN A 55 3.96 -5.25 1.82
N VAL A 56 3.60 -6.48 1.42
CA VAL A 56 2.80 -6.76 0.22
C VAL A 56 1.53 -7.54 0.58
N THR A 57 1.67 -8.75 1.12
CA THR A 57 0.54 -9.63 1.39
C THR A 57 -0.45 -8.99 2.38
N HIS A 58 0.06 -8.48 3.50
CA HIS A 58 -0.75 -7.87 4.56
C HIS A 58 -1.58 -6.65 4.09
N PRO A 59 -1.00 -5.62 3.43
CA PRO A 59 -1.78 -4.47 2.97
C PRO A 59 -2.78 -4.85 1.88
N ILE A 60 -2.44 -5.73 0.93
CA ILE A 60 -3.39 -6.21 -0.09
C ILE A 60 -4.58 -6.91 0.57
N ARG A 61 -4.30 -7.85 1.50
CA ARG A 61 -5.35 -8.59 2.21
C ARG A 61 -6.18 -7.69 3.12
N THR A 62 -5.57 -6.70 3.77
CA THR A 62 -6.34 -5.72 4.54
C THR A 62 -7.29 -4.96 3.62
N THR A 63 -6.81 -4.42 2.50
CA THR A 63 -7.62 -3.62 1.58
C THR A 63 -8.79 -4.46 1.07
N GLN A 64 -8.57 -5.73 0.73
CA GLN A 64 -9.64 -6.65 0.35
C GLN A 64 -10.68 -6.85 1.48
N LEU A 65 -10.23 -7.06 2.72
CA LEU A 65 -11.13 -7.22 3.87
C LEU A 65 -11.93 -5.94 4.16
N ALA A 66 -11.30 -4.77 4.02
CA ALA A 66 -11.97 -3.49 4.18
C ALA A 66 -13.06 -3.29 3.12
N ILE A 67 -12.74 -3.55 1.84
CA ILE A 67 -13.71 -3.51 0.74
C ILE A 67 -14.88 -4.47 1.01
N SER A 68 -14.59 -5.71 1.41
CA SER A 68 -15.63 -6.69 1.75
C SER A 68 -16.54 -6.19 2.88
N ARG A 69 -15.97 -5.62 3.94
CA ARG A 69 -16.73 -5.07 5.06
C ARG A 69 -17.60 -3.88 4.64
N TRP A 70 -17.07 -2.98 3.81
CA TRP A 70 -17.82 -1.82 3.34
C TRP A 70 -18.93 -2.16 2.35
N LEU A 71 -18.76 -3.22 1.56
CA LEU A 71 -19.80 -3.76 0.68
C LEU A 71 -20.88 -4.55 1.46
N ASN A 72 -20.51 -5.11 2.61
CA ASN A 72 -21.35 -5.95 3.46
C ASN A 72 -21.32 -5.44 4.93
N PRO A 73 -21.83 -4.22 5.19
CA PRO A 73 -21.84 -3.68 6.55
C PRO A 73 -22.68 -4.56 7.47
N SER A 74 -22.26 -4.69 8.73
CA SER A 74 -23.06 -5.41 9.73
C SER A 74 -24.40 -4.71 9.99
N GLU A 75 -25.37 -5.49 10.49
CA GLU A 75 -26.63 -4.93 10.96
C GLU A 75 -26.37 -3.85 12.03
N GLY A 76 -27.01 -2.68 11.89
CA GLY A 76 -26.78 -1.53 12.77
C GLY A 76 -25.49 -0.74 12.52
N SER A 77 -24.74 -1.01 11.45
CA SER A 77 -23.57 -0.21 11.07
C SER A 77 -23.92 1.28 10.91
N LYS A 78 -23.16 2.14 11.60
CA LYS A 78 -23.32 3.60 11.55
C LYS A 78 -22.80 4.23 10.26
N THR A 79 -21.87 3.56 9.56
CA THR A 79 -21.31 4.06 8.29
C THR A 79 -22.13 3.68 7.08
N GLY A 80 -22.96 2.65 7.15
CA GLY A 80 -23.70 2.13 6.01
C GLY A 80 -22.81 1.53 4.90
N LYS A 81 -23.45 1.10 3.81
CA LYS A 81 -22.78 0.51 2.65
C LYS A 81 -22.06 1.58 1.85
N VAL A 82 -20.86 1.26 1.36
CA VAL A 82 -20.09 2.18 0.50
C VAL A 82 -20.81 2.47 -0.80
N SER A 83 -20.71 3.72 -1.23
CA SER A 83 -21.22 4.23 -2.51
C SER A 83 -20.49 5.53 -2.87
N PRO A 84 -20.65 6.05 -4.10
CA PRO A 84 -20.14 7.38 -4.44
C PRO A 84 -20.64 8.51 -3.53
N SER A 85 -21.83 8.35 -2.91
CA SER A 85 -22.38 9.30 -1.93
C SER A 85 -22.00 9.01 -0.47
N ASN A 86 -21.34 7.88 -0.22
CA ASN A 86 -20.81 7.47 1.09
C ASN A 86 -19.41 6.88 0.90
N PRO A 87 -18.42 7.73 0.55
CA PRO A 87 -17.12 7.26 0.14
C PRO A 87 -16.34 6.60 1.29
N LYS A 88 -15.33 5.83 0.92
CA LYS A 88 -14.36 5.21 1.85
C LYS A 88 -12.94 5.46 1.36
N ARG A 89 -11.98 5.56 2.28
CA ARG A 89 -10.58 5.88 1.96
C ARG A 89 -9.64 4.78 2.44
N VAL A 90 -8.63 4.49 1.62
CA VAL A 90 -7.47 3.66 1.98
C VAL A 90 -6.21 4.44 1.64
N VAL A 91 -5.31 4.56 2.61
CA VAL A 91 -4.00 5.21 2.46
C VAL A 91 -2.91 4.20 2.77
N HIS A 92 -2.10 3.89 1.76
CA HIS A 92 -0.93 3.05 1.88
C HIS A 92 0.35 3.87 2.00
N ILE A 93 1.29 3.43 2.84
CA ILE A 93 2.64 4.02 2.89
C ILE A 93 3.57 3.20 2.00
N SER A 94 3.87 3.75 0.84
CA SER A 94 4.91 3.29 -0.09
C SER A 94 6.30 3.82 0.36
N SER A 95 7.16 4.23 -0.58
CA SER A 95 8.46 4.87 -0.37
C SER A 95 9.00 5.39 -1.70
N ILE A 96 9.92 6.36 -1.68
CA ILE A 96 10.73 6.71 -2.85
C ILE A 96 11.52 5.51 -3.40
N ALA A 97 11.84 4.51 -2.56
CA ALA A 97 12.43 3.24 -3.00
C ALA A 97 11.49 2.40 -3.90
N GLY A 98 10.21 2.75 -3.98
CA GLY A 98 9.25 2.20 -4.92
C GLY A 98 9.29 2.83 -6.31
N GLN A 99 10.23 3.76 -6.55
CA GLN A 99 10.40 4.48 -7.81
C GLN A 99 11.73 4.17 -8.52
N THR A 100 12.74 3.74 -7.76
CA THR A 100 14.08 3.44 -8.28
C THR A 100 14.59 2.09 -7.78
N PRO A 101 15.44 1.39 -8.55
CA PRO A 101 16.04 0.15 -8.09
C PRO A 101 16.99 0.40 -6.92
N SER A 102 17.01 -0.53 -5.96
CA SER A 102 17.98 -0.53 -4.85
C SER A 102 18.73 -1.85 -4.82
N PHE A 103 20.05 -1.78 -4.98
CA PHE A 103 20.92 -2.94 -4.77
C PHE A 103 21.04 -3.28 -3.28
N VAL A 104 21.07 -2.28 -2.40
CA VAL A 104 21.26 -2.51 -0.96
C VAL A 104 20.03 -3.22 -0.36
N THR A 105 18.83 -2.80 -0.76
CA THR A 105 17.55 -3.30 -0.22
C THR A 105 16.61 -3.75 -1.34
N PRO A 106 16.93 -4.84 -2.04
CA PRO A 106 16.19 -5.26 -3.23
C PRO A 106 14.78 -5.75 -2.91
N ILE A 107 14.56 -6.39 -1.75
CA ILE A 107 13.22 -6.89 -1.36
C ILE A 107 12.34 -5.72 -0.92
N TYR A 108 12.88 -4.76 -0.18
CA TYR A 108 12.17 -3.54 0.19
C TYR A 108 11.74 -2.78 -1.07
N ALA A 109 12.68 -2.51 -1.97
CA ALA A 109 12.38 -1.80 -3.22
C ALA A 109 11.31 -2.54 -4.02
N ALA A 110 11.45 -3.87 -4.21
CA ALA A 110 10.43 -4.68 -4.88
C ALA A 110 9.06 -4.57 -4.21
N SER A 111 8.99 -4.64 -2.87
CA SER A 111 7.74 -4.52 -2.12
C SER A 111 7.06 -3.15 -2.30
N LYS A 112 7.85 -2.07 -2.37
CA LYS A 112 7.32 -0.71 -2.54
C LYS A 112 6.89 -0.43 -3.98
N HIS A 113 7.57 -1.00 -4.97
CA HIS A 113 7.08 -1.02 -6.35
C HIS A 113 5.73 -1.76 -6.44
N ALA A 114 5.63 -2.93 -5.79
CA ALA A 114 4.39 -3.72 -5.77
C ALA A 114 3.22 -2.93 -5.18
N ILE A 115 3.43 -2.22 -4.06
CA ILE A 115 2.38 -1.41 -3.44
C ILE A 115 2.02 -0.19 -4.27
N SER A 116 2.99 0.53 -4.83
CA SER A 116 2.70 1.65 -5.74
C SER A 116 1.92 1.19 -6.98
N GLY A 117 2.25 0.03 -7.54
CA GLY A 117 1.49 -0.60 -8.63
C GLY A 117 0.07 -0.97 -8.21
N PHE A 118 -0.08 -1.62 -7.05
CA PHE A 118 -1.37 -2.02 -6.49
C PHE A 118 -2.31 -0.83 -6.25
N ILE A 119 -1.82 0.26 -5.68
CA ILE A 119 -2.58 1.51 -5.48
C ILE A 119 -3.14 2.00 -6.82
N ARG A 120 -2.28 2.13 -7.83
CA ARG A 120 -2.66 2.59 -9.18
C ARG A 120 -3.67 1.66 -9.83
N SER A 121 -3.53 0.35 -9.67
CA SER A 121 -4.48 -0.64 -10.20
C SER A 121 -5.88 -0.53 -9.59
N LEU A 122 -6.02 0.04 -8.39
CA LEU A 122 -7.30 0.24 -7.72
C LEU A 122 -7.94 1.61 -7.99
N ALA A 123 -7.33 2.46 -8.82
CA ALA A 123 -7.89 3.77 -9.19
C ALA A 123 -9.37 3.73 -9.63
N PRO A 124 -9.82 2.76 -10.47
CA PRO A 124 -11.21 2.70 -10.92
C PRO A 124 -12.24 2.48 -9.80
N LEU A 125 -11.84 2.04 -8.60
CA LEU A 125 -12.76 1.85 -7.48
C LEU A 125 -13.42 3.16 -7.04
N GLU A 126 -12.77 4.30 -7.27
CA GLU A 126 -13.32 5.61 -6.93
C GLU A 126 -14.63 5.84 -7.69
N ASP A 127 -14.57 5.76 -9.02
CA ASP A 127 -15.73 6.01 -9.88
C ASP A 127 -16.80 4.92 -9.77
N HIS A 128 -16.39 3.66 -9.56
CA HIS A 128 -17.33 2.55 -9.56
C HIS A 128 -18.02 2.31 -8.21
N LEU A 129 -17.31 2.50 -7.09
CA LEU A 129 -17.80 2.16 -5.76
C LEU A 129 -17.76 3.32 -4.77
N GLY A 130 -17.05 4.41 -5.06
CA GLY A 130 -16.77 5.47 -4.08
C GLY A 130 -15.61 5.13 -3.14
N ILE A 131 -14.75 4.17 -3.49
CA ILE A 131 -13.58 3.80 -2.68
C ILE A 131 -12.34 4.44 -3.30
N LYS A 132 -11.74 5.40 -2.58
CA LYS A 132 -10.50 6.05 -3.02
C LYS A 132 -9.31 5.38 -2.33
N VAL A 133 -8.42 4.80 -3.12
CA VAL A 133 -7.18 4.18 -2.66
C VAL A 133 -6.01 5.07 -3.08
N ASN A 134 -5.30 5.64 -2.12
CA ASN A 134 -4.11 6.44 -2.34
C ASN A 134 -2.91 5.86 -1.62
N GLY A 135 -1.75 6.44 -1.87
CA GLY A 135 -0.63 6.27 -0.96
C GLY A 135 0.27 7.47 -0.88
N VAL A 136 1.16 7.41 0.10
CA VAL A 136 2.27 8.34 0.29
C VAL A 136 3.58 7.58 0.07
N ALA A 137 4.55 8.19 -0.59
CA ALA A 137 5.87 7.66 -0.85
C ALA A 137 6.90 8.56 -0.16
N PRO A 138 7.20 8.31 1.13
CA PRO A 138 8.09 9.17 1.87
C PRO A 138 9.55 9.03 1.41
N GLY A 139 10.27 10.13 1.49
CA GLY A 139 11.73 10.17 1.51
C GLY A 139 12.32 9.56 2.79
N ILE A 140 13.56 9.92 3.13
CA ILE A 140 14.21 9.40 4.33
C ILE A 140 13.69 10.19 5.55
N ILE A 141 12.95 9.51 6.43
CA ILE A 141 12.28 10.14 7.58
C ILE A 141 13.11 9.96 8.84
N LYS A 142 13.35 11.05 9.57
CA LYS A 142 14.05 11.03 10.86
C LYS A 142 13.20 10.36 11.94
N THR A 143 13.35 9.06 12.08
CA THR A 143 12.59 8.23 13.03
C THR A 143 13.52 7.23 13.72
N PRO A 144 13.08 6.62 14.85
CA PRO A 144 13.78 5.49 15.48
C PRO A 144 14.13 4.35 14.52
N LEU A 145 13.37 4.21 13.43
CA LEU A 145 13.67 3.25 12.35
C LEU A 145 15.10 3.40 11.81
N TRP A 146 15.61 4.62 11.77
CA TRP A 146 16.99 4.96 11.38
C TRP A 146 17.88 5.11 12.61
N THR A 147 17.49 5.96 13.57
CA THR A 147 18.39 6.37 14.66
C THR A 147 18.80 5.24 15.61
N ASP A 148 17.97 4.21 15.76
CA ASP A 148 18.26 3.08 16.66
C ASP A 148 19.00 1.92 15.95
N HIS A 149 19.35 2.14 14.67
CA HIS A 149 19.86 1.13 13.74
C HIS A 149 21.13 1.64 13.04
N PRO A 150 22.32 1.51 13.66
CA PRO A 150 23.58 2.01 13.11
C PRO A 150 23.87 1.56 11.68
N GLU A 151 23.44 0.35 11.33
CA GLU A 151 23.55 -0.20 9.99
C GLU A 151 22.78 0.63 8.95
N LYS A 152 21.61 1.16 9.31
CA LYS A 152 20.81 2.01 8.41
C LYS A 152 21.35 3.43 8.39
N LEU A 153 21.78 3.97 9.53
CA LEU A 153 22.42 5.29 9.59
C LEU A 153 23.64 5.39 8.69
N SER A 154 24.38 4.30 8.47
CA SER A 154 25.51 4.31 7.53
C SER A 154 25.15 4.59 6.07
N LEU A 155 23.85 4.53 5.72
CA LEU A 155 23.34 4.88 4.39
C LEU A 155 22.97 6.36 4.25
N PHE A 156 23.12 7.15 5.33
CA PHE A 156 22.74 8.55 5.40
C PHE A 156 23.91 9.40 5.89
N ASP A 157 24.21 10.49 5.19
CA ASP A 157 25.24 11.46 5.55
C ASP A 157 24.59 12.80 5.87
N ASP A 158 24.53 13.20 7.15
CA ASP A 158 23.94 14.48 7.59
C ASP A 158 24.59 15.73 6.95
N SER A 159 25.76 15.60 6.30
CA SER A 159 26.40 16.68 5.55
C SER A 159 25.94 16.80 4.09
N GLN A 160 25.33 15.76 3.53
CA GLN A 160 24.92 15.67 2.12
C GLN A 160 23.41 15.45 1.95
N ASP A 161 22.77 14.81 2.92
CA ASP A 161 21.39 14.36 2.85
C ASP A 161 20.48 15.20 3.75
N GLU A 162 19.20 15.28 3.39
CA GLU A 162 18.19 16.01 4.16
C GLU A 162 17.10 15.06 4.69
N TRP A 163 16.75 15.25 5.96
CA TRP A 163 15.65 14.55 6.60
C TRP A 163 14.31 15.18 6.26
N VAL A 164 13.37 14.33 5.86
CA VAL A 164 11.94 14.68 5.82
C VAL A 164 11.38 14.49 7.23
N GLU A 165 10.56 15.43 7.70
CA GLU A 165 9.95 15.32 9.03
C GLU A 165 8.72 14.39 8.99
N PRO A 166 8.44 13.65 10.08
CA PRO A 166 7.22 12.84 10.19
C PRO A 166 5.93 13.63 9.93
N GLU A 167 5.89 14.90 10.30
CA GLU A 167 4.75 15.81 10.11
C GLU A 167 4.45 16.04 8.63
N GLU A 168 5.47 16.09 7.77
CA GLU A 168 5.28 16.27 6.32
C GLU A 168 4.58 15.04 5.70
N VAL A 169 4.89 13.84 6.21
CA VAL A 169 4.22 12.60 5.81
C VAL A 169 2.80 12.55 6.36
N ALA A 170 2.60 12.97 7.61
CA ALA A 170 1.28 13.00 8.24
C ALA A 170 0.33 13.95 7.49
N GLU A 171 0.80 15.13 7.09
CA GLU A 171 0.04 16.09 6.29
C GLU A 171 -0.37 15.48 4.94
N ALA A 172 0.55 14.79 4.25
CA ALA A 172 0.23 14.11 2.99
C ALA A 172 -0.81 12.98 3.19
N MET A 173 -0.72 12.24 4.29
CA MET A 173 -1.72 11.21 4.62
C MET A 173 -3.08 11.83 4.91
N LEU A 174 -3.13 12.96 5.61
CA LEU A 174 -4.37 13.69 5.89
C LEU A 174 -5.02 14.16 4.58
N ARG A 175 -4.22 14.72 3.66
CA ARG A 175 -4.70 15.09 2.33
C ARG A 175 -5.29 13.90 1.59
N CYS A 176 -4.67 12.71 1.63
CA CYS A 176 -5.27 11.51 1.01
C CYS A 176 -6.65 11.12 1.59
N LEU A 177 -6.97 11.54 2.83
CA LEU A 177 -8.25 11.28 3.47
C LEU A 177 -9.28 12.37 3.16
N GLU A 178 -8.86 13.64 3.16
CA GLU A 178 -9.75 14.81 3.17
C GLU A 178 -9.82 15.58 1.85
N ASP A 179 -8.80 15.50 1.00
CA ASP A 179 -8.71 16.28 -0.24
C ASP A 179 -9.44 15.55 -1.39
N ASP A 180 -10.59 16.09 -1.77
CA ASP A 180 -11.41 15.55 -2.85
C ASP A 180 -10.80 15.75 -4.25
N GLU A 181 -9.84 16.66 -4.41
CA GLU A 181 -9.14 16.86 -5.68
C GLU A 181 -8.15 15.75 -6.00
N LEU A 182 -7.62 15.07 -4.98
CA LEU A 182 -6.79 13.88 -5.18
C LEU A 182 -7.60 12.75 -5.79
N LYS A 183 -7.09 12.14 -6.85
CA LYS A 183 -7.75 11.00 -7.51
C LYS A 183 -7.28 9.68 -6.93
N GLY A 184 -8.14 8.68 -6.98
CA GLY A 184 -7.80 7.29 -6.70
C GLY A 184 -6.59 6.85 -7.53
N GLY A 185 -5.74 6.05 -6.93
CA GLY A 185 -4.50 5.57 -7.53
C GLY A 185 -3.31 6.53 -7.42
N TRP A 186 -3.48 7.75 -6.92
CA TRP A 186 -2.34 8.65 -6.71
C TRP A 186 -1.42 8.14 -5.60
N VAL A 187 -0.11 8.29 -5.85
CA VAL A 187 0.96 8.02 -4.88
C VAL A 187 1.72 9.32 -4.68
N LEU A 188 1.53 9.96 -3.54
CA LEU A 188 2.15 11.24 -3.22
C LEU A 188 3.59 11.02 -2.74
N GLU A 189 4.56 11.35 -3.57
CA GLU A 189 5.94 11.54 -3.12
C GLU A 189 5.99 12.69 -2.11
N VAL A 190 6.65 12.45 -0.98
CA VAL A 190 6.86 13.43 0.08
C VAL A 190 8.36 13.54 0.32
N LEU A 191 8.92 14.65 -0.14
CA LEU A 191 10.32 15.05 0.09
C LEU A 191 10.33 16.27 1.01
N LYS A 192 11.53 16.75 1.36
CA LYS A 192 11.67 17.91 2.24
C LYS A 192 11.04 19.14 1.59
N GLY A 193 10.04 19.70 2.25
CA GLY A 193 9.33 20.91 1.85
C GLY A 193 8.47 20.79 0.59
N THR A 194 8.28 19.58 0.03
CA THR A 194 7.53 19.42 -1.23
C THR A 194 6.85 18.06 -1.35
N SER A 195 5.72 18.06 -2.07
CA SER A 195 5.02 16.83 -2.43
C SER A 195 4.48 16.88 -3.86
N ARG A 196 4.44 15.73 -4.52
CA ARG A 196 3.85 15.59 -5.86
C ARG A 196 3.26 14.21 -6.06
N ASN A 197 2.33 14.07 -6.99
CA ASN A 197 1.91 12.74 -7.45
C ASN A 197 3.02 12.11 -8.31
N VAL A 198 3.38 10.87 -8.02
CA VAL A 198 4.29 10.06 -8.83
C VAL A 198 3.49 9.42 -9.95
N ASP A 199 3.50 10.07 -11.11
CA ASP A 199 2.86 9.54 -12.29
C ASP A 199 3.60 8.28 -12.81
N ALA A 200 2.84 7.30 -13.28
CA ALA A 200 3.41 6.10 -13.90
C ALA A 200 3.89 6.37 -15.35
N THR A 201 3.64 7.57 -15.88
CA THR A 201 3.85 7.94 -17.29
C THR A 201 5.31 8.15 -17.69
N ASP A 202 6.25 8.22 -16.74
CA ASP A 202 7.68 8.30 -17.04
C ASP A 202 8.23 7.02 -17.71
N ALA A 203 7.48 5.92 -17.67
CA ALA A 203 7.70 4.73 -18.48
C ALA A 203 6.47 4.49 -19.38
N PRO A 204 6.51 4.88 -20.68
CA PRO A 204 5.37 4.69 -21.56
C PRO A 204 5.01 3.20 -21.60
N GLY A 205 3.71 2.91 -21.42
CA GLY A 205 3.19 1.56 -21.49
C GLY A 205 3.56 0.86 -22.81
N PRO A 206 3.46 -0.48 -22.86
CA PRO A 206 3.85 -1.26 -24.02
C PRO A 206 3.14 -0.79 -25.30
N LYS A 207 3.90 -0.71 -26.40
CA LYS A 207 3.40 -0.34 -27.74
C LYS A 207 3.55 -1.52 -28.70
N GLY A 208 2.57 -1.68 -29.59
CA GLY A 208 2.56 -2.73 -30.62
C GLY A 208 1.61 -3.90 -30.32
N PRO A 209 1.46 -4.86 -31.26
CA PRO A 209 0.62 -6.05 -31.07
C PRO A 209 1.01 -6.80 -29.79
N GLY A 210 0.01 -7.20 -29.00
CA GLY A 210 0.22 -7.86 -27.70
C GLY A 210 0.47 -6.91 -26.52
N GLY A 211 0.59 -5.59 -26.75
CA GLY A 211 0.79 -4.58 -25.70
C GLY A 211 -0.49 -4.12 -24.99
N GLY A 212 -1.64 -4.73 -25.26
CA GLY A 212 -2.92 -4.30 -24.69
C GLY A 212 -3.96 -5.40 -24.67
N ILE A 213 -5.04 -5.13 -23.92
CA ILE A 213 -6.21 -5.99 -23.81
C ILE A 213 -7.33 -5.32 -24.60
N SER A 214 -7.99 -6.04 -25.50
CA SER A 214 -8.99 -5.48 -26.43
C SER A 214 -10.36 -5.22 -25.79
N ASN A 215 -10.64 -5.81 -24.63
CA ASN A 215 -11.94 -5.70 -23.97
C ASN A 215 -11.87 -5.54 -22.44
N PRO A 216 -11.20 -4.50 -21.92
CA PRO A 216 -11.13 -4.26 -20.47
C PRO A 216 -12.52 -3.95 -19.87
N ALA A 217 -13.41 -3.32 -20.64
CA ALA A 217 -14.74 -2.92 -20.16
C ALA A 217 -15.63 -4.11 -19.79
N THR A 218 -15.65 -5.19 -20.58
CA THR A 218 -16.41 -6.39 -20.22
C THR A 218 -15.88 -7.05 -18.95
N ASN A 219 -14.55 -7.12 -18.77
CA ASN A 219 -13.94 -7.69 -17.56
C ASN A 219 -14.21 -6.82 -16.32
N ILE A 220 -14.27 -5.50 -16.47
CA ILE A 220 -14.67 -4.59 -15.39
C ILE A 220 -16.12 -4.86 -14.98
N ALA A 221 -17.05 -5.00 -15.94
CA ALA A 221 -18.44 -5.30 -15.63
C ALA A 221 -18.61 -6.65 -14.89
N GLU A 222 -17.86 -7.68 -15.31
CA GLU A 222 -17.83 -8.97 -14.61
C GLU A 222 -17.27 -8.83 -13.19
N LEU A 223 -16.14 -8.14 -13.00
CA LEU A 223 -15.56 -7.87 -11.69
C LEU A 223 -16.55 -7.15 -10.77
N LEU A 224 -17.23 -6.12 -11.28
CA LEU A 224 -18.26 -5.39 -10.52
C LEU A 224 -19.45 -6.29 -10.17
N SER A 225 -19.81 -7.25 -11.02
CA SER A 225 -20.85 -8.23 -10.73
C SER A 225 -20.47 -9.15 -9.56
N TRP A 226 -19.20 -9.55 -9.46
CA TRP A 226 -18.69 -10.32 -8.31
C TRP A 226 -18.72 -9.49 -7.04
N LEU A 227 -18.25 -8.23 -7.10
CA LEU A 227 -18.30 -7.31 -5.95
C LEU A 227 -19.72 -6.99 -5.50
N GLY A 228 -20.69 -7.01 -6.43
CA GLY A 228 -22.10 -6.82 -6.15
C GLY A 228 -22.81 -8.06 -5.58
N THR A 229 -22.15 -9.21 -5.51
CA THR A 229 -22.73 -10.43 -4.94
C THR A 229 -22.84 -10.29 -3.42
N ASP A 230 -24.02 -10.63 -2.87
CA ASP A 230 -24.27 -10.59 -1.44
C ASP A 230 -23.25 -11.45 -0.67
N GLY A 231 -22.58 -10.85 0.31
CA GLY A 231 -21.55 -11.51 1.10
C GLY A 231 -20.19 -11.63 0.42
N TRP A 232 -19.91 -10.88 -0.66
CA TRP A 232 -18.59 -10.92 -1.29
C TRP A 232 -17.45 -10.67 -0.30
N GLY A 233 -16.49 -11.59 -0.24
CA GLY A 233 -15.33 -11.53 0.64
C GLY A 233 -15.60 -11.85 2.12
N VAL A 234 -16.85 -12.13 2.51
CA VAL A 234 -17.20 -12.60 3.86
C VAL A 234 -16.77 -14.06 3.99
N ALA A 235 -16.02 -14.38 5.04
CA ALA A 235 -15.59 -15.77 5.30
C ALA A 235 -16.80 -16.66 5.61
N LYS A 236 -16.77 -17.90 5.10
CA LYS A 236 -17.73 -18.95 5.44
C LYS A 236 -17.31 -19.71 6.68
#